data_AF-A0A0J6RYX2-F1
#
_entry.id   AF-A0A0J6RYX2-F1
#
_cell.length_a   1.000
_cell.length_b   1.000
_cell.length_c   1.000
_cell.angle_alpha   90.00
_cell.angle_beta   90.00
_cell.angle_gamma   90.00
#
_symmetry.space_group_name_H-M   'P 1'
#
loop_
_entity.id
_entity.type
_entity.pdbx_description
1 polymer ?
#
loop_
_entity_poly.entity_id
_entity_poly.type
_entity_poly.pdbx_seq_one_letter_code
_entity_poly.pdbx_strand_id
1 'polypeptide(L)'
;MARLLVLACSATKRPDPDRIPALARYDGPLWRTLRAADPEGRRAKVAFLSAHYGFRDAETPIADYDARLTKDLAERMIAGGVTTRWPRPPSPRRPDTYGIHPGAEIASLARHGAEPFAEIALVGGQLYVEVMHAL
;
A
#
# COMPACT_ATOMS: atom_id res chain seq x y z
N MET A 1 -11.63 3.06 -18.98
CA MET A 1 -12.04 3.15 -17.56
C MET A 1 -10.82 2.87 -16.69
N ALA A 2 -10.58 3.66 -15.64
CA ALA A 2 -9.41 3.49 -14.78
C ALA A 2 -9.64 2.33 -13.81
N ARG A 3 -8.64 1.45 -13.67
CA ARG A 3 -8.65 0.28 -12.79
C ARG A 3 -7.63 0.47 -11.67
N LEU A 4 -7.98 0.03 -10.47
CA LEU A 4 -7.07 0.00 -9.33
C LEU A 4 -6.86 -1.44 -8.86
N LEU A 5 -5.59 -1.85 -8.75
CA LEU A 5 -5.18 -3.09 -8.10
C LEU A 5 -4.48 -2.75 -6.79
N VAL A 6 -5.06 -3.20 -5.67
CA VAL A 6 -4.44 -3.05 -4.34
C VAL A 6 -3.88 -4.39 -3.90
N LEU A 7 -2.56 -4.45 -3.69
CA LEU A 7 -1.89 -5.66 -3.21
C LEU A 7 -1.49 -5.57 -1.74
N ALA A 8 -1.53 -6.69 -1.05
CA ALA A 8 -0.81 -6.84 0.20
C ALA A 8 0.71 -6.67 -0.06
N CYS A 9 1.41 -6.09 0.92
CA CYS A 9 2.87 -6.07 0.89
C CYS A 9 3.44 -7.48 0.85
N SER A 10 4.69 -7.59 0.44
CA SER A 10 5.40 -8.87 0.40
C SER A 10 6.35 -9.04 1.58
N ALA A 11 6.38 -10.24 2.16
CA ALA A 11 7.43 -10.65 3.09
C ALA A 11 8.78 -10.65 2.36
N THR A 12 8.84 -11.28 1.18
CA THR A 12 10.01 -11.27 0.30
C THR A 12 10.19 -9.90 -0.34
N LYS A 13 11.35 -9.29 -0.12
CA LYS A 13 11.75 -8.01 -0.71
C LYS A 13 13.10 -8.18 -1.38
N ARG A 14 13.36 -7.40 -2.44
CA ARG A 14 14.70 -7.32 -3.00
C ARG A 14 15.62 -6.62 -2.01
N PRO A 15 16.87 -7.09 -1.84
CA PRO A 15 17.78 -6.61 -0.80
C PRO A 15 18.50 -5.30 -1.19
N ASP A 16 18.05 -4.59 -2.22
CA ASP A 16 18.65 -3.31 -2.64
C ASP A 16 18.76 -2.34 -1.45
N PRO A 17 19.94 -1.74 -1.21
CA PRO A 17 20.14 -0.86 -0.05
C PRO A 17 19.35 0.45 -0.18
N ASP A 18 19.14 0.92 -1.41
CA ASP A 18 18.46 2.17 -1.70
C ASP A 18 16.94 2.04 -1.64
N ARG A 19 16.25 3.14 -1.31
CA ARG A 19 14.78 3.17 -1.46
C ARG A 19 14.43 3.07 -2.93
N ILE A 20 13.69 2.03 -3.28
CA ILE A 20 13.20 1.78 -4.64
C ILE A 20 11.67 1.68 -4.62
N PRO A 21 10.98 1.94 -5.75
CA PRO A 21 9.52 1.81 -5.82
C PRO A 21 9.03 0.49 -5.25
N ALA A 22 7.90 0.49 -4.54
CA ALA A 22 7.32 -0.73 -3.97
C ALA A 22 7.07 -1.82 -5.04
N LEU A 23 6.71 -1.41 -6.26
CA LEU A 23 6.57 -2.28 -7.43
C LEU A 23 7.85 -3.09 -7.74
N ALA A 24 9.02 -2.49 -7.48
CA ALA A 24 10.33 -3.13 -7.63
C ALA A 24 10.81 -3.79 -6.33
N ARG A 25 10.53 -3.21 -5.17
CA ARG A 25 10.96 -3.71 -3.85
C ARG A 25 10.31 -5.05 -3.50
N TYR A 26 8.99 -5.16 -3.64
CA TYR A 26 8.28 -6.37 -3.26
C TYR A 26 8.51 -7.47 -4.29
N ASP A 27 8.92 -8.65 -3.82
CA ASP A 27 9.30 -9.76 -4.70
C ASP A 27 8.60 -11.08 -4.38
N GLY A 28 7.46 -10.99 -3.70
CA GLY A 28 6.59 -12.15 -3.47
C GLY A 28 5.87 -12.60 -4.75
N PRO A 29 5.24 -13.80 -4.73
CA PRO A 29 4.59 -14.37 -5.90
C PRO A 29 3.59 -13.42 -6.58
N LEU A 30 2.72 -12.75 -5.83
CA LEU A 30 1.74 -11.80 -6.39
C LEU A 30 2.40 -10.64 -7.15
N TRP A 31 3.50 -10.10 -6.62
CA TRP A 31 4.23 -9.00 -7.24
C TRP A 31 5.01 -9.44 -8.48
N ARG A 32 5.56 -10.67 -8.46
CA ARG A 32 6.16 -11.29 -9.66
C ARG A 32 5.12 -11.54 -10.75
N THR A 33 3.95 -12.07 -10.37
CA THR A 33 2.82 -12.28 -11.29
C THR A 33 2.34 -10.96 -11.89
N LEU A 34 2.19 -9.91 -11.07
CA LEU A 34 1.83 -8.58 -11.56
C LEU A 34 2.81 -8.10 -12.64
N ARG A 35 4.12 -8.14 -12.36
CA ARG A 35 5.13 -7.69 -13.34
C ARG A 35 5.17 -8.55 -14.60
N ALA A 36 4.85 -9.84 -14.51
CA ALA A 36 4.73 -10.70 -15.68
C ALA A 36 3.46 -10.42 -16.49
N ALA A 37 2.34 -10.12 -15.82
CA ALA A 37 1.04 -9.91 -16.45
C ALA A 37 0.87 -8.48 -16.99
N ASP A 38 1.48 -7.49 -16.36
CA ASP A 38 1.45 -6.07 -16.76
C ASP A 38 2.86 -5.45 -16.71
N PRO A 39 3.79 -5.90 -17.57
CA PRO A 39 5.18 -5.45 -17.55
C PRO A 39 5.36 -3.95 -17.82
N GLU A 40 4.39 -3.33 -18.49
CA GLU A 40 4.41 -1.91 -18.84
C GLU A 40 3.55 -1.05 -17.90
N GLY A 41 2.86 -1.65 -16.92
CA GLY A 41 2.02 -0.92 -15.96
C GLY A 41 0.83 -0.19 -16.58
N ARG A 42 0.31 -0.68 -17.72
CA ARG A 42 -0.77 -0.01 -18.48
C ARG A 42 -2.16 -0.57 -18.18
N ARG A 43 -2.27 -1.72 -17.50
CA ARG A 43 -3.56 -2.38 -17.27
C ARG A 43 -4.31 -1.82 -16.06
N ALA A 44 -3.59 -1.43 -15.01
CA ALA A 44 -4.17 -0.85 -13.80
C ALA A 44 -3.18 0.07 -13.08
N LYS A 45 -3.70 1.05 -12.34
CA LYS A 45 -2.96 1.70 -11.27
C LYS A 45 -2.74 0.68 -10.15
N VAL A 46 -1.57 0.72 -9.53
CA VAL A 46 -1.19 -0.26 -8.50
C VAL A 46 -0.95 0.48 -7.19
N ALA A 47 -1.63 0.04 -6.14
CA ALA A 47 -1.39 0.47 -4.78
C ALA A 47 -1.05 -0.73 -3.91
N PHE A 48 -0.54 -0.49 -2.71
CA PHE A 48 -0.32 -1.54 -1.73
C PHE A 48 -0.77 -1.15 -0.34
N LEU A 49 -1.10 -2.17 0.46
CA LEU A 49 -1.28 -2.06 1.89
C LEU A 49 -0.12 -2.79 2.61
N SER A 50 0.51 -2.12 3.56
CA SER A 50 1.58 -2.69 4.39
C SER A 50 1.41 -2.34 5.86
N ALA A 51 1.94 -3.19 6.74
CA ALA A 51 2.01 -2.93 8.17
C ALA A 51 2.87 -1.71 8.54
N HIS A 52 3.88 -1.39 7.72
CA HIS A 52 4.79 -0.28 8.01
C HIS A 52 4.34 1.04 7.37
N TYR A 53 4.08 1.05 6.06
CA TYR A 53 3.77 2.27 5.31
C TYR A 53 2.27 2.56 5.16
N GLY A 54 1.39 1.66 5.62
CA GLY A 54 -0.04 1.78 5.41
C GLY A 54 -0.42 1.56 3.95
N PHE A 55 -1.43 2.29 3.48
CA PHE A 55 -1.86 2.32 2.08
C PHE A 55 -1.04 3.36 1.30
N ARG A 56 -0.47 2.98 0.15
CA ARG A 56 0.38 3.84 -0.70
C ARG A 56 0.29 3.47 -2.17
N ASP A 57 0.60 4.42 -3.05
CA ASP A 57 0.95 4.15 -4.45
C ASP A 57 2.17 3.19 -4.54
N ALA A 58 2.11 2.19 -5.43
CA ALA A 58 3.21 1.26 -5.66
C ALA A 58 4.46 1.88 -6.31
N GLU A 59 4.36 3.08 -6.87
CA GLU A 59 5.53 3.85 -7.32
C GLU A 59 6.29 4.50 -6.15
N THR A 60 5.70 4.54 -4.94
CA THR A 60 6.33 5.10 -3.75
C THR A 60 7.65 4.38 -3.43
N PRO A 61 8.79 5.10 -3.35
CA PRO A 61 10.06 4.50 -2.94
C PRO A 61 10.04 4.06 -1.47
N ILE A 62 10.32 2.78 -1.22
CA ILE A 62 10.34 2.18 0.11
C ILE A 62 11.68 1.51 0.40
N ALA A 63 12.05 1.53 1.68
CA ALA A 63 13.24 0.85 2.18
C ALA A 63 13.01 -0.66 2.28
N ASP A 64 14.09 -1.44 2.49
CA ASP A 64 13.95 -2.77 3.04
C ASP A 64 13.45 -2.67 4.48
N TYR A 65 12.45 -3.46 4.83
CA TYR A 65 11.87 -3.45 6.16
C TYR A 65 11.27 -4.81 6.50
N ASP A 66 11.24 -5.13 7.79
CA ASP A 66 10.52 -6.28 8.30
C ASP A 66 9.40 -5.83 9.25
N ALA A 67 8.16 -5.93 8.78
CA ALA A 67 6.97 -5.65 9.56
C ALA A 67 5.81 -6.50 9.06
N ARG A 68 5.23 -7.29 9.97
CA ARG A 68 4.10 -8.17 9.69
C ARG A 68 2.80 -7.53 10.13
N LEU A 69 1.76 -7.64 9.30
CA LEU A 69 0.41 -7.29 9.70
C LEU A 69 -0.11 -8.33 10.71
N THR A 70 -0.22 -7.93 11.97
CA THR A 70 -0.84 -8.71 13.03
C THR A 70 -2.34 -8.38 13.12
N LYS A 71 -3.11 -9.24 13.79
CA LYS A 71 -4.55 -9.01 14.02
C LYS A 71 -4.79 -7.68 14.75
N ASP A 72 -4.09 -7.44 15.86
CA ASP A 72 -4.25 -6.18 16.62
C ASP A 72 -3.88 -4.95 15.78
N LEU A 73 -2.88 -5.06 14.90
CA LEU A 73 -2.51 -3.97 14.01
C LEU A 73 -3.59 -3.73 12.95
N ALA A 74 -4.15 -4.80 12.37
CA ALA A 74 -5.27 -4.72 11.44
C ALA A 74 -6.48 -4.03 12.08
N GLU A 75 -6.85 -4.42 13.30
CA GLU A 75 -7.95 -3.80 14.05
C GLU A 75 -7.71 -2.29 14.28
N ARG A 76 -6.48 -1.89 14.63
CA ARG A 76 -6.12 -0.47 14.75
C ARG A 76 -6.17 0.27 13.42
N MET A 77 -5.75 -0.36 12.32
CA MET A 77 -5.84 0.25 10.99
C MET A 77 -7.30 0.46 10.58
N ILE A 78 -8.16 -0.53 10.83
CA ILE A 78 -9.60 -0.46 10.57
C ILE A 78 -10.25 0.64 11.40
N ALA A 79 -10.02 0.65 12.72
CA ALA A 79 -10.55 1.67 13.61
C ALA A 79 -10.06 3.09 13.25
N GLY A 80 -8.86 3.18 12.70
CA GLY A 80 -8.26 4.42 12.26
C GLY A 80 -8.76 4.95 10.90
N GLY A 81 -9.36 4.10 10.08
CA GLY A 81 -9.89 4.44 8.75
C GLY A 81 -8.92 5.18 7.83
N VAL A 82 -9.48 5.99 6.92
CA VAL A 82 -8.74 6.69 5.86
C VAL A 82 -7.93 7.91 6.32
N THR A 83 -8.07 8.32 7.58
CA THR A 83 -7.41 9.51 8.16
C THR A 83 -6.19 9.16 9.00
N THR A 84 -6.03 7.89 9.40
CA THR A 84 -4.88 7.46 10.19
C THR A 84 -3.60 7.44 9.36
N ARG A 85 -2.55 8.09 9.89
CA ARG A 85 -1.27 8.23 9.19
C ARG A 85 -0.31 7.07 9.44
N TRP A 86 0.39 6.69 8.37
CA TRP A 86 1.43 5.67 8.34
C TRP A 86 2.67 6.13 7.53
N PRO A 87 3.89 5.74 7.93
CA PRO A 87 4.23 5.04 9.17
C PRO A 87 3.84 5.86 10.41
N ARG A 88 3.65 5.19 11.56
CA ARG A 88 3.44 5.88 12.83
C ARG A 88 4.74 6.59 13.25
N PRO A 89 4.65 7.71 13.96
CA PRO A 89 5.84 8.42 14.42
C PRO A 89 6.75 7.51 15.25
N PRO A 90 8.09 7.62 15.09
CA PRO A 90 9.04 6.80 15.83
C PRO A 90 9.08 7.10 17.33
N SER A 91 8.42 8.18 17.77
CA SER A 91 8.29 8.56 19.17
C SER A 91 6.89 9.13 19.44
N PRO A 92 6.25 8.81 20.58
CA PRO A 92 4.96 9.39 20.97
C PRO A 92 4.96 10.91 21.11
N ARG A 93 6.14 11.54 21.24
CA ARG A 93 6.29 13.00 21.38
C ARG A 93 6.28 13.74 20.04
N ARG A 94 6.31 13.03 18.91
CA ARG A 94 6.29 13.65 17.58
C ARG A 94 4.86 14.06 17.20
N PRO A 95 4.68 15.16 16.45
CA PRO A 95 3.37 15.59 16.00
C PRO A 95 2.66 14.51 15.17
N ASP A 96 1.33 14.50 15.23
CA ASP A 96 0.48 13.60 14.43
C ASP A 96 0.41 13.99 12.94
N THR A 97 1.41 14.72 12.44
CA THR A 97 1.61 15.00 11.02
C THR A 97 2.62 14.05 10.37
N TYR A 98 3.23 13.15 11.14
CA TYR A 98 4.15 12.16 10.63
C TYR A 98 3.42 11.09 9.79
N GLY A 99 3.99 10.75 8.63
CA GLY A 99 3.39 9.81 7.68
C GLY A 99 2.28 10.42 6.82
N ILE A 100 1.66 9.58 5.98
CA ILE A 100 0.49 9.94 5.17
C ILE A 100 -0.70 9.10 5.59
N HIS A 101 -1.90 9.61 5.35
CA HIS A 101 -3.12 8.83 5.53
C HIS A 101 -3.66 8.33 4.17
N PRO A 102 -4.37 7.18 4.15
CA PRO A 102 -4.90 6.56 2.93
C PRO A 102 -5.71 7.52 2.05
N GLY A 103 -6.53 8.40 2.65
CA GLY A 103 -7.35 9.33 1.89
C GLY A 103 -6.56 10.28 0.98
N ALA A 104 -5.36 10.72 1.39
CA ALA A 104 -4.50 11.56 0.56
C ALA A 104 -3.87 10.77 -0.60
N GLU A 105 -3.48 9.52 -0.35
CA GLU A 105 -2.95 8.62 -1.38
C GLU A 105 -4.02 8.24 -2.41
N ILE A 106 -5.23 7.90 -1.96
CA ILE A 106 -6.38 7.60 -2.82
C ILE A 106 -6.73 8.81 -3.68
N ALA A 107 -6.77 10.01 -3.08
CA ALA A 107 -7.00 11.24 -3.84
C ALA A 107 -5.92 11.47 -4.89
N SER A 108 -4.64 11.31 -4.56
CA SER A 108 -3.53 11.44 -5.51
C SER A 108 -3.63 10.43 -6.66
N LEU A 109 -3.87 9.15 -6.34
CA LEU A 109 -4.02 8.06 -7.30
C LEU A 109 -5.17 8.31 -8.28
N ALA A 110 -6.28 8.89 -7.81
CA ALA A 110 -7.45 9.24 -8.62
C ALA A 110 -7.35 10.64 -9.28
N ARG A 111 -6.16 11.26 -9.28
CA ARG A 111 -5.92 12.66 -9.72
C ARG A 111 -6.94 13.64 -9.15
N HIS A 112 -7.16 13.56 -7.85
CA HIS A 112 -8.12 14.37 -7.10
C HIS A 112 -9.55 14.32 -7.67
N GLY A 113 -9.93 13.16 -8.21
CA GLY A 113 -11.26 12.91 -8.78
C GLY A 113 -11.35 13.12 -10.30
N ALA A 114 -10.30 13.60 -10.95
CA ALA A 114 -10.27 13.72 -12.41
C ALA A 114 -10.19 12.35 -13.12
N GLU A 115 -9.64 11.34 -12.45
CA GLU A 115 -9.52 9.97 -12.97
C GLU A 115 -10.07 8.97 -11.93
N PRO A 116 -11.40 8.89 -11.74
CA PRO A 116 -12.00 7.97 -10.78
C PRO A 116 -11.84 6.51 -11.22
N PHE A 117 -11.68 5.60 -10.26
CA PHE A 117 -11.61 4.16 -10.50
C PHE A 117 -13.00 3.58 -10.74
N ALA A 118 -13.16 2.84 -11.83
CA ALA A 118 -14.40 2.12 -12.15
C ALA A 118 -14.38 0.68 -11.65
N GLU A 119 -13.19 0.10 -11.50
CA GLU A 119 -12.98 -1.29 -11.10
C GLU A 119 -11.85 -1.32 -10.07
N ILE A 120 -12.07 -2.02 -8.96
CA ILE A 120 -11.09 -2.18 -7.88
C ILE A 120 -10.92 -3.67 -7.58
N ALA A 121 -9.68 -4.15 -7.57
CA ALA A 121 -9.34 -5.50 -7.15
C ALA A 121 -8.45 -5.45 -5.90
N LEU A 122 -8.81 -6.22 -4.89
CA LEU A 122 -8.06 -6.35 -3.63
C LEU A 122 -7.41 -7.73 -3.57
N VAL A 123 -6.10 -7.79 -3.39
CA VAL A 123 -5.34 -9.04 -3.50
C VAL A 123 -4.39 -9.18 -2.31
N GLY A 124 -4.61 -10.20 -1.48
CA GLY A 124 -3.77 -10.45 -0.33
C GLY A 124 -4.25 -11.62 0.52
N GLY A 125 -3.55 -11.86 1.63
CA GLY A 125 -4.09 -12.75 2.68
C GLY A 125 -5.28 -12.10 3.39
N GLN A 126 -6.05 -12.93 4.10
CA GLN A 126 -7.32 -12.53 4.73
C GLN A 126 -7.23 -11.21 5.52
N LEU A 127 -6.28 -11.06 6.44
CA LEU A 127 -6.12 -9.82 7.23
C LEU A 127 -5.88 -8.57 6.38
N TYR A 128 -5.14 -8.69 5.27
CA TYR A 128 -4.90 -7.55 4.40
C TYR A 128 -6.17 -7.15 3.66
N VAL A 129 -6.92 -8.14 3.15
CA VAL A 129 -8.17 -7.90 2.43
C VAL A 129 -9.23 -7.30 3.36
N GLU A 130 -9.32 -7.77 4.61
CA GLU A 130 -10.19 -7.20 5.64
C GLU A 130 -9.88 -5.71 5.89
N VAL A 131 -8.60 -5.34 6.05
CA VAL A 131 -8.22 -3.94 6.23
C VAL A 131 -8.52 -3.12 4.97
N MET A 132 -8.18 -3.63 3.78
CA MET A 132 -8.44 -2.91 2.52
C MET A 132 -9.92 -2.65 2.28
N HIS A 133 -10.82 -3.55 2.69
CA HIS A 133 -12.27 -3.36 2.57
C HIS A 133 -12.82 -2.30 3.52
N ALA A 134 -12.13 -2.04 4.63
CA ALA A 134 -12.56 -1.07 5.63
C ALA A 134 -12.01 0.35 5.40
N LEU A 135 -11.05 0.50 4.47
CA LEU A 135 -10.55 1.79 4.00
C LEU A 135 -11.47 2.37 2.92
#